data_AF-A0A812V0Z4-F1
#
_entry.id   AF-A0A812V0Z4-F1
#
_cell.length_a   1.000
_cell.length_b   1.000
_cell.length_c   1.000
_cell.angle_alpha   90.00
_cell.angle_beta   90.00
_cell.angle_gamma   90.00
#
_symmetry.space_group_name_H-M   'P 1'
#
loop_
_entity.id
_entity.type
_entity.pdbx_description
1 polymer ?
#
loop_
_entity_poly.entity_id
_entity_poly.type
_entity_poly.pdbx_seq_one_letter_code
_entity_poly.pdbx_strand_id
1 'polypeptide(L)'
;MTKQGPFLQTWMMCRAVDAVCCLLFVVRWYSGANQRRRESGPHGSMAQMKKVFRSKMYFSDSRLSLSKLMWLADRRYQYWLSGLTLVDTDIEEEEQCVYTKLTTLTVQNCKASRMEDKEMVLSKIPDIQTFDEQLQYVIFGRRGLLKRRLAGLGLLSAAKRVTLRVAKSADFRFSRELSDSESSLVSDSAGSDEC
;
A
#
# COMPACT_ATOMS: atom_id res chain seq x y z
N MET A 1 -34.34 -11.74 -8.98
CA MET A 1 -33.10 -12.33 -9.53
C MET A 1 -32.52 -11.37 -10.56
N THR A 2 -31.66 -10.45 -10.15
CA THR A 2 -31.02 -9.46 -11.03
C THR A 2 -29.64 -9.98 -11.44
N LYS A 3 -29.48 -10.29 -12.73
CA LYS A 3 -28.20 -10.70 -13.32
C LYS A 3 -27.30 -9.47 -13.45
N GLN A 4 -26.40 -9.25 -12.48
CA GLN A 4 -25.29 -8.31 -12.67
C GLN A 4 -24.30 -8.93 -13.67
N GLY A 5 -24.14 -8.28 -14.82
CA GLY A 5 -23.31 -8.76 -15.92
C GLY A 5 -21.81 -8.50 -15.71
N PRO A 6 -20.92 -9.31 -16.33
CA PRO A 6 -19.46 -9.26 -16.21
C PRO A 6 -18.79 -8.00 -16.82
N PHE A 7 -19.58 -7.02 -17.26
CA PHE A 7 -19.09 -5.83 -17.95
C PHE A 7 -18.42 -4.83 -16.98
N LEU A 8 -18.88 -4.75 -15.73
CA LEU A 8 -18.35 -3.81 -14.73
C LEU A 8 -16.95 -4.18 -14.24
N GLN A 9 -16.63 -5.48 -14.13
CA GLN A 9 -15.30 -5.92 -13.70
C GLN A 9 -14.22 -5.64 -14.76
N THR A 10 -14.54 -5.85 -16.04
CA THR A 10 -13.61 -5.58 -17.15
C THR A 10 -13.35 -4.08 -17.31
N TRP A 11 -14.39 -3.24 -17.12
CA TRP A 11 -14.25 -1.78 -17.16
C TRP A 11 -13.42 -1.21 -16.00
N MET A 12 -13.56 -1.76 -14.78
CA MET A 12 -12.74 -1.35 -13.64
C MET A 12 -11.27 -1.77 -13.80
N MET A 13 -11.01 -2.95 -14.35
CA MET A 13 -9.66 -3.45 -14.62
C MET A 13 -8.91 -2.60 -15.65
N CYS A 14 -9.54 -2.22 -16.77
CA CYS A 14 -8.91 -1.35 -17.77
C CYS A 14 -8.51 0.02 -17.19
N ARG A 15 -9.35 0.61 -16.34
CA ARG A 15 -9.03 1.90 -15.71
C ARG A 15 -8.00 1.83 -14.59
N ALA A 16 -7.91 0.70 -13.89
CA ALA A 16 -6.87 0.47 -12.91
C ALA A 16 -5.49 0.35 -13.59
N VAL A 17 -5.41 -0.38 -14.71
CA VAL A 17 -4.17 -0.49 -15.50
C VAL A 17 -3.76 0.86 -16.06
N ASP A 18 -4.68 1.64 -16.61
CA ASP A 18 -4.38 3.00 -17.11
C ASP A 18 -3.92 3.95 -16.00
N ALA A 19 -4.53 3.88 -14.80
CA ALA A 19 -4.14 4.69 -13.66
C ALA A 19 -2.74 4.30 -13.13
N VAL A 20 -2.44 3.00 -13.05
CA VAL A 20 -1.11 2.50 -12.66
C VAL A 20 -0.07 2.87 -13.71
N CYS A 21 -0.38 2.75 -15.00
CA CYS A 21 0.51 3.22 -16.08
C CYS A 21 0.76 4.73 -16.01
N CYS A 22 -0.26 5.53 -15.69
CA CYS A 22 -0.10 6.97 -15.49
C CYS A 22 0.76 7.29 -14.27
N LEU A 23 0.54 6.59 -13.14
CA LEU A 23 1.35 6.75 -11.92
C LEU A 23 2.81 6.33 -12.15
N LEU A 24 3.05 5.18 -12.78
CA LEU A 24 4.40 4.72 -13.12
C LEU A 24 5.09 5.68 -14.10
N PHE A 25 4.36 6.22 -15.07
CA PHE A 25 4.89 7.23 -15.98
C PHE A 25 5.26 8.51 -15.24
N VAL A 26 4.39 9.01 -14.35
CA VAL A 26 4.66 10.19 -13.52
C VAL A 26 5.86 9.95 -12.60
N VAL A 27 5.94 8.82 -11.92
CA VAL A 27 7.05 8.47 -11.00
C VAL A 27 8.37 8.32 -11.77
N ARG A 28 8.38 7.57 -12.88
CA ARG A 28 9.55 7.40 -13.77
C ARG A 28 10.01 8.74 -14.32
N TRP A 29 9.07 9.59 -14.72
CA TRP A 29 9.35 10.93 -15.24
C TRP A 29 9.91 11.85 -14.15
N TYR A 30 9.31 11.87 -12.96
CA TYR A 30 9.76 12.70 -11.84
C TYR A 30 11.17 12.31 -11.40
N SER A 31 11.46 11.01 -11.34
CA SER A 31 12.80 10.48 -11.06
C SER A 31 13.82 10.92 -12.12
N GLY A 32 13.49 10.79 -13.41
CA GLY A 32 14.36 11.23 -14.51
C GLY A 32 14.50 12.74 -14.68
N ALA A 33 13.50 13.53 -14.26
CA ALA A 33 13.55 14.98 -14.25
C ALA A 33 14.43 15.51 -13.12
N ASN A 34 14.44 14.84 -11.96
CA ASN A 34 15.30 15.20 -10.84
C ASN A 34 16.78 14.88 -11.13
N GLN A 35 17.05 13.80 -11.87
CA GLN A 35 18.38 13.48 -12.40
C GLN A 35 18.90 14.60 -13.33
N ARG A 36 18.07 15.05 -14.28
CA ARG A 36 18.44 16.10 -15.25
C ARG A 36 18.57 17.50 -14.63
N ARG A 37 17.82 17.82 -13.58
CA ARG A 37 17.99 19.07 -12.81
C ARG A 37 19.34 19.20 -12.12
N ARG A 38 20.06 18.09 -11.88
CA ARG A 38 21.43 18.14 -11.35
C ARG A 38 22.46 18.50 -12.42
N GLU A 39 22.15 18.29 -13.69
CA GLU A 39 23.07 18.50 -14.82
C GLU A 39 22.79 19.82 -15.56
N SER A 40 21.53 20.26 -15.60
CA SER A 40 21.14 21.54 -16.20
C SER A 40 20.74 22.52 -15.10
N GLY A 41 21.54 23.57 -14.90
CA GLY A 41 21.30 24.63 -13.91
C GLY A 41 19.90 25.28 -13.98
N PRO A 42 19.57 26.15 -13.01
CA PRO A 42 18.19 26.54 -12.64
C PRO A 42 17.35 27.28 -13.70
N HIS A 43 17.86 27.50 -14.92
CA HIS A 43 17.16 28.22 -15.99
C HIS A 43 16.48 27.32 -17.05
N GLY A 44 16.38 26.00 -16.82
CA GLY A 44 15.62 25.07 -17.65
C GLY A 44 14.12 25.37 -17.67
N SER A 45 13.71 26.19 -18.63
CA SER A 45 12.39 26.81 -18.79
C SER A 45 11.21 25.84 -18.77
N MET A 46 10.24 26.14 -17.90
CA MET A 46 8.89 25.53 -17.81
C MET A 46 8.16 25.49 -19.17
N ALA A 47 8.57 26.30 -20.15
CA ALA A 47 8.04 26.30 -21.51
C ALA A 47 8.35 25.01 -22.29
N GLN A 48 9.51 24.38 -22.08
CA GLN A 48 9.81 23.08 -22.71
C GLN A 48 8.96 21.96 -22.10
N MET A 49 8.69 22.04 -20.80
CA MET A 49 7.84 21.07 -20.09
C MET A 49 6.42 21.04 -20.67
N LYS A 50 5.86 22.22 -20.99
CA LYS A 50 4.53 22.34 -21.62
C LYS A 50 4.48 21.73 -23.03
N LYS A 51 5.55 21.83 -23.82
CA LYS A 51 5.62 21.26 -25.18
C LYS A 51 5.65 19.73 -25.16
N VAL A 52 6.44 19.12 -24.28
CA VAL A 52 6.53 17.65 -24.18
C VAL A 52 5.21 17.04 -23.70
N PHE A 53 4.54 17.68 -22.74
CA PHE A 53 3.24 17.21 -22.24
C PHE A 53 2.15 17.27 -23.32
N ARG A 54 2.07 18.36 -24.09
CA ARG A 54 1.07 18.53 -25.15
C ARG A 54 1.23 17.54 -26.30
N SER A 55 2.45 17.10 -26.60
CA SER A 55 2.71 16.24 -27.77
C SER A 55 2.42 14.75 -27.53
N LYS A 56 2.30 14.31 -26.28
CA LYS A 56 2.19 12.87 -25.94
C LYS A 56 0.87 12.46 -25.31
N MET A 57 0.13 13.38 -24.70
CA MET A 57 -1.23 13.12 -24.23
C MET A 57 -2.23 13.70 -25.22
N TYR A 58 -2.73 12.87 -26.14
CA TYR A 58 -3.93 13.18 -26.92
C TYR A 58 -5.14 13.16 -25.99
N PHE A 59 -5.34 14.24 -25.24
CA PHE A 59 -6.56 14.49 -24.48
C PHE A 59 -7.33 15.58 -25.22
N SER A 60 -8.33 15.18 -26.01
CA SER A 60 -9.09 16.06 -26.91
C SER A 60 -10.03 17.03 -26.19
N ASP A 61 -9.90 17.19 -24.87
CA ASP A 61 -10.81 18.01 -24.06
C ASP A 61 -10.04 19.20 -23.44
N SER A 62 -9.98 20.29 -24.21
CA SER A 62 -9.17 21.49 -23.96
C SER A 62 -9.66 22.39 -22.81
N ARG A 63 -10.63 21.94 -22.00
CA ARG A 63 -11.29 22.79 -20.97
C ARG A 63 -10.87 22.52 -19.54
N LEU A 64 -10.08 21.48 -19.27
CA LEU A 64 -9.57 21.23 -17.94
C LEU A 64 -8.20 21.87 -17.79
N SER A 65 -8.10 22.88 -16.94
CA SER A 65 -6.81 23.44 -16.54
C SER A 65 -5.94 22.33 -15.91
N LEU A 66 -4.63 22.42 -16.11
CA LEU A 66 -3.66 21.51 -15.48
C LEU A 66 -3.86 21.41 -13.96
N SER A 67 -4.26 22.51 -13.31
CA SER A 67 -4.59 22.54 -11.89
C SER A 67 -5.77 21.63 -11.53
N LYS A 68 -6.80 21.55 -12.39
CA LYS A 68 -7.98 20.72 -12.16
C LYS A 68 -7.70 19.24 -12.39
N LEU A 69 -6.86 18.91 -13.38
CA LEU A 69 -6.37 17.54 -13.58
C LEU A 69 -5.49 17.08 -12.42
N MET A 70 -4.60 17.95 -11.93
CA MET A 70 -3.74 17.65 -10.79
C MET A 70 -4.55 17.44 -9.52
N TRP A 71 -5.56 18.27 -9.26
CA TRP A 71 -6.47 18.10 -8.13
C TRP A 71 -7.33 16.82 -8.24
N LEU A 72 -7.82 16.46 -9.43
CA LEU A 72 -8.57 15.21 -9.62
C LEU A 72 -7.68 13.98 -9.44
N ALA A 73 -6.43 14.03 -9.90
CA ALA A 73 -5.46 12.97 -9.69
C ALA A 73 -5.14 12.81 -8.19
N ASP A 74 -4.92 13.91 -7.48
CA ASP A 74 -4.67 13.93 -6.04
C ASP A 74 -5.87 13.39 -5.25
N ARG A 75 -7.09 13.87 -5.53
CA ARG A 75 -8.30 13.40 -4.85
C ARG A 75 -8.58 11.92 -5.09
N ARG A 76 -8.33 11.43 -6.31
CA ARG A 76 -8.51 10.01 -6.65
C ARG A 76 -7.43 9.13 -6.01
N TYR A 77 -6.21 9.65 -5.88
CA TYR A 77 -5.12 9.01 -5.14
C TYR A 77 -5.44 8.93 -3.65
N GLN A 78 -5.97 9.99 -3.05
CA GLN A 78 -6.43 10.02 -1.66
C GLN A 78 -7.59 9.04 -1.41
N TYR A 79 -8.57 8.95 -2.32
CA TYR A 79 -9.65 7.95 -2.22
C TYR A 79 -9.14 6.51 -2.35
N TRP A 80 -8.16 6.28 -3.23
CA TRP A 80 -7.54 4.97 -3.37
C TRP A 80 -6.70 4.60 -2.15
N LEU A 81 -5.92 5.54 -1.61
CA LEU A 81 -5.16 5.37 -0.37
C LEU A 81 -6.06 5.10 0.84
N SER A 82 -7.14 5.86 1.01
CA SER A 82 -8.09 5.67 2.12
C SER A 82 -8.85 4.33 2.01
N GLY A 83 -9.17 3.89 0.79
CA GLY A 83 -9.70 2.55 0.55
C GLY A 83 -8.68 1.43 0.82
N LEU A 84 -7.39 1.69 0.60
CA LEU A 84 -6.31 0.74 0.89
C LEU A 84 -5.99 0.65 2.39
N THR A 85 -6.12 1.75 3.13
CA THR A 85 -5.83 1.78 4.57
C THR A 85 -6.89 1.13 5.43
N LEU A 86 -8.14 1.01 4.95
CA LEU A 86 -9.25 0.48 5.76
C LEU A 86 -9.47 -1.03 5.61
N VAL A 87 -8.80 -1.70 4.65
CA VAL A 87 -9.12 -3.09 4.29
C VAL A 87 -8.07 -4.11 4.75
N ASP A 88 -6.85 -3.72 5.14
CA ASP A 88 -5.73 -4.68 5.24
C ASP A 88 -5.10 -4.88 6.63
N THR A 89 -5.44 -4.13 7.68
CA THR A 89 -4.79 -4.35 9.00
C THR A 89 -5.34 -5.56 9.75
N ASP A 90 -6.64 -5.77 9.69
CA ASP A 90 -7.30 -6.78 10.52
C ASP A 90 -7.07 -8.20 9.96
N ILE A 91 -6.93 -8.31 8.64
CA ILE A 91 -6.61 -9.57 7.95
C ILE A 91 -5.20 -10.03 8.32
N GLU A 92 -4.23 -9.11 8.41
CA GLU A 92 -2.85 -9.46 8.77
C GLU A 92 -2.73 -9.99 10.20
N GLU A 93 -3.48 -9.43 11.17
CA GLU A 93 -3.42 -9.90 12.56
C GLU A 93 -4.03 -11.30 12.73
N GLU A 94 -5.16 -11.57 12.06
CA GLU A 94 -5.79 -12.89 12.08
C GLU A 94 -4.91 -13.95 11.40
N GLU A 95 -4.35 -13.63 10.23
CA GLU A 95 -3.44 -14.53 9.50
C GLU A 95 -2.15 -14.80 10.30
N GLN A 96 -1.59 -13.78 10.97
CA GLN A 96 -0.42 -13.94 11.83
C GLN A 96 -0.73 -14.83 13.04
N CYS A 97 -1.93 -14.72 13.62
CA CYS A 97 -2.38 -15.59 14.71
C CYS A 97 -2.51 -17.04 14.26
N VAL A 98 -3.09 -17.27 13.07
CA VAL A 98 -3.18 -18.61 12.47
C VAL A 98 -1.79 -19.19 12.17
N TYR A 99 -0.89 -18.38 11.62
CA TYR A 99 0.49 -18.80 11.38
C TYR A 99 1.19 -19.23 12.66
N THR A 100 1.08 -18.41 13.71
CA THR A 100 1.67 -18.69 15.02
C THR A 100 1.12 -20.00 15.60
N LYS A 101 -0.20 -20.21 15.53
CA LYS A 101 -0.85 -21.46 15.96
C LYS A 101 -0.36 -22.70 15.19
N LEU A 102 -0.11 -22.57 13.88
CA LEU A 102 0.39 -23.68 13.06
C LEU A 102 1.87 -23.98 13.35
N THR A 103 2.68 -22.96 13.64
CA THR A 103 4.10 -23.15 13.98
C THR A 103 4.31 -23.81 15.33
N THR A 104 3.38 -23.63 16.27
CA THR A 104 3.41 -24.25 17.60
C THR A 104 2.57 -25.53 17.69
N LEU A 105 2.04 -25.99 16.55
CA LEU A 105 1.20 -27.17 16.50
C LEU A 105 2.05 -28.44 16.69
N THR A 106 1.76 -29.16 17.76
CA THR A 106 2.30 -30.48 18.08
C THR A 106 1.18 -31.51 17.97
N VAL A 107 1.49 -32.74 17.57
CA VAL A 107 0.50 -33.82 17.47
C VAL A 107 -0.17 -34.12 18.82
N GLN A 108 0.52 -33.84 19.93
CA GLN A 108 -0.04 -33.96 21.28
C GLN A 108 -1.12 -32.92 21.57
N ASN A 109 -1.04 -31.72 20.98
CA ASN A 109 -2.02 -30.66 21.17
C ASN A 109 -3.19 -30.75 20.18
N CYS A 110 -3.17 -31.71 19.25
CA CYS A 110 -4.28 -31.93 18.32
C CYS A 110 -5.56 -32.40 19.03
N LYS A 111 -6.71 -31.94 18.52
CA LYS A 111 -8.03 -32.39 18.94
C LYS A 111 -8.52 -33.46 17.97
N ALA A 112 -9.00 -34.58 18.49
CA ALA A 112 -9.70 -35.61 17.73
C ALA A 112 -11.17 -35.64 18.17
N SER A 113 -12.07 -36.12 17.31
CA SER A 113 -13.50 -36.26 17.65
C SER A 113 -13.72 -37.25 18.81
N ARG A 114 -12.83 -38.23 18.96
CA ARG A 114 -12.79 -39.23 20.03
C ARG A 114 -11.39 -39.27 20.62
N MET A 115 -11.28 -39.29 21.94
CA MET A 115 -9.98 -39.26 22.61
C MET A 115 -9.23 -40.59 22.46
N GLU A 116 -9.97 -41.70 22.36
CA GLU A 116 -9.44 -43.04 22.13
C GLU A 116 -8.69 -43.14 20.80
N ASP A 117 -9.21 -42.48 19.76
CA ASP A 117 -8.55 -42.43 18.45
C ASP A 117 -7.22 -41.66 18.51
N LYS A 118 -7.17 -40.60 19.31
CA LYS A 118 -5.94 -39.83 19.53
C LYS A 118 -4.89 -40.68 20.24
N GLU A 119 -5.25 -41.37 21.31
CA GLU A 119 -4.34 -42.25 22.04
C GLU A 119 -3.87 -43.43 21.18
N MET A 120 -4.76 -44.01 20.38
CA MET A 120 -4.43 -45.07 19.43
C MET A 120 -3.47 -44.58 18.32
N VAL A 121 -3.59 -43.33 17.86
CA VAL A 121 -2.66 -42.77 16.88
C VAL A 121 -1.32 -42.42 17.54
N LEU A 122 -1.34 -41.77 18.71
CA LEU A 122 -0.13 -41.39 19.43
C LEU A 122 0.71 -42.61 19.84
N SER A 123 0.06 -43.72 20.25
CA SER A 123 0.76 -44.97 20.59
C SER A 123 1.44 -45.66 19.40
N LYS A 124 1.04 -45.34 18.16
CA LYS A 124 1.67 -45.85 16.93
C LYS A 124 2.87 -45.03 16.48
N ILE A 125 3.09 -43.86 17.05
CA ILE A 125 4.20 -42.96 16.71
C ILE A 125 5.34 -43.21 17.71
N PRO A 126 6.44 -43.88 17.30
CA PRO A 126 7.51 -44.25 18.23
C PRO A 126 8.30 -43.05 18.76
N ASP A 127 8.43 -42.00 17.93
CA ASP A 127 9.09 -40.75 18.30
C ASP A 127 8.22 -39.57 17.87
N ILE A 128 7.54 -38.99 18.84
CA ILE A 128 6.64 -37.85 18.65
C ILE A 128 7.41 -36.61 18.19
N GLN A 129 8.62 -36.41 18.69
CA GLN A 129 9.39 -35.21 18.36
C GLN A 129 9.84 -35.23 16.91
N THR A 130 10.41 -36.34 16.45
CA THR A 130 10.77 -36.51 15.03
C THR A 130 9.54 -36.38 14.12
N PHE A 131 8.38 -36.90 14.56
CA PHE A 131 7.14 -36.76 13.80
C PHE A 131 6.68 -35.29 13.70
N ASP A 132 6.72 -34.53 14.79
CA ASP A 132 6.38 -33.12 14.80
C ASP A 132 7.33 -32.30 13.91
N GLU A 133 8.63 -32.58 13.93
CA GLU A 133 9.60 -31.95 13.01
C GLU A 133 9.30 -32.25 11.54
N GLN A 134 8.95 -33.50 11.21
CA GLN A 134 8.54 -33.89 9.86
C GLN A 134 7.23 -33.22 9.45
N LEU A 135 6.26 -33.12 10.35
CA LEU A 135 5.00 -32.43 10.11
C LEU A 135 5.24 -30.94 9.82
N GLN A 136 6.06 -30.28 10.63
CA GLN A 136 6.49 -28.90 10.42
C GLN A 136 7.21 -28.74 9.07
N TYR A 137 8.06 -29.70 8.69
CA TYR A 137 8.71 -29.70 7.38
C TYR A 137 7.70 -29.86 6.22
N VAL A 138 6.66 -30.69 6.36
CA VAL A 138 5.62 -30.85 5.33
C VAL A 138 4.75 -29.59 5.20
N ILE A 139 4.50 -28.87 6.29
CA ILE A 139 3.71 -27.65 6.27
C ILE A 139 4.53 -26.46 5.74
N PHE A 140 5.73 -26.25 6.30
CA PHE A 140 6.54 -25.04 6.10
C PHE A 140 7.80 -25.24 5.26
N GLY A 141 8.15 -26.47 4.90
CA GLY A 141 9.36 -26.77 4.14
C GLY A 141 9.38 -26.16 2.74
N ARG A 142 10.51 -26.32 2.04
CA ARG A 142 10.73 -25.75 0.69
C ARG A 142 9.71 -26.19 -0.37
N ARG A 143 9.02 -27.30 -0.13
CA ARG A 143 7.92 -27.84 -0.95
C ARG A 143 6.64 -28.00 -0.13
N GLY A 144 6.55 -27.32 1.02
CA GLY A 144 5.45 -27.46 1.95
C GLY A 144 4.16 -26.82 1.46
N LEU A 145 3.06 -27.24 2.06
CA LEU A 145 1.70 -26.86 1.66
C LEU A 145 1.48 -25.34 1.68
N LEU A 146 2.10 -24.64 2.63
CA LEU A 146 1.90 -23.20 2.82
C LEU A 146 2.87 -22.32 2.03
N LYS A 147 3.82 -22.90 1.30
CA LYS A 147 4.84 -22.13 0.55
C LYS A 147 4.23 -21.06 -0.35
N ARG A 148 3.17 -21.41 -1.10
CA ARG A 148 2.57 -20.50 -2.08
C ARG A 148 1.75 -19.39 -1.42
N ARG A 149 1.11 -19.68 -0.28
CA ARG A 149 0.32 -18.69 0.47
C ARG A 149 1.22 -17.70 1.22
N LEU A 150 2.33 -18.17 1.79
CA LEU A 150 3.25 -17.34 2.56
C LEU A 150 4.18 -16.48 1.67
N ALA A 151 4.37 -16.85 0.41
CA ALA A 151 5.15 -16.03 -0.53
C ALA A 151 4.56 -14.62 -0.73
N GLY A 152 3.23 -14.46 -0.58
CA GLY A 152 2.55 -13.17 -0.69
C GLY A 152 2.76 -12.26 0.53
N LEU A 153 2.91 -12.83 1.73
CA LEU A 153 3.05 -12.06 2.97
C LEU A 153 4.32 -11.22 3.01
N GLY A 154 5.42 -11.72 2.43
CA GLY A 154 6.66 -10.94 2.33
C GLY A 154 6.48 -9.68 1.47
N LEU A 155 5.73 -9.79 0.37
CA LEU A 155 5.41 -8.66 -0.50
C LEU A 155 4.45 -7.69 0.17
N LEU A 156 3.41 -8.19 0.84
CA LEU A 156 2.45 -7.39 1.58
C LEU A 156 3.12 -6.60 2.72
N SER A 157 3.95 -7.28 3.52
CA SER A 157 4.75 -6.65 4.59
C SER A 157 5.72 -5.58 4.05
N ALA A 158 6.34 -5.83 2.90
CA ALA A 158 7.17 -4.81 2.24
C ALA A 158 6.33 -3.61 1.78
N ALA A 159 5.17 -3.85 1.15
CA ALA A 159 4.25 -2.80 0.73
C ALA A 159 3.75 -1.99 1.92
N LYS A 160 3.34 -2.63 3.02
CA LYS A 160 2.95 -1.99 4.29
C LYS A 160 4.05 -1.10 4.85
N ARG A 161 5.30 -1.55 4.87
CA ARG A 161 6.42 -0.70 5.33
C ARG A 161 6.63 0.51 4.44
N VAL A 162 6.42 0.39 3.13
CA VAL A 162 6.51 1.51 2.19
C VAL A 162 5.35 2.48 2.42
N THR A 163 4.11 1.99 2.53
CA THR A 163 2.94 2.86 2.76
C THR A 163 3.05 3.59 4.10
N LEU A 164 3.49 2.92 5.17
CA LEU A 164 3.73 3.57 6.47
C LEU A 164 4.80 4.66 6.39
N ARG A 165 5.89 4.46 5.63
CA ARG A 165 6.93 5.50 5.44
C ARG A 165 6.39 6.69 4.65
N VAL A 166 5.58 6.44 3.63
CA VAL A 166 4.97 7.51 2.82
C VAL A 166 3.95 8.30 3.66
N ALA A 167 3.09 7.62 4.41
CA ALA A 167 2.12 8.25 5.32
C ALA A 167 2.84 9.13 6.36
N LYS A 168 3.85 8.58 7.04
CA LYS A 168 4.65 9.35 8.02
C LYS A 168 5.32 10.57 7.39
N SER A 169 5.75 10.49 6.14
CA SER A 169 6.36 11.61 5.42
C SER A 169 5.35 12.67 4.99
N ALA A 170 4.09 12.30 4.79
CA ALA A 170 3.01 13.23 4.48
C ALA A 170 2.60 14.05 5.71
N ASP A 171 2.52 13.42 6.89
CA ASP A 171 2.21 14.11 8.16
C ASP A 171 3.23 15.22 8.46
N PHE A 172 4.53 14.97 8.23
CA PHE A 172 5.58 15.99 8.43
C PHE A 172 5.42 17.24 7.56
N ARG A 173 4.79 17.12 6.38
CA ARG A 173 4.55 18.30 5.53
C ARG A 173 3.39 19.13 6.06
N PHE A 174 2.36 18.48 6.58
CA PHE A 174 1.19 19.16 7.12
C PHE A 174 1.50 19.96 8.39
N SER A 175 2.37 19.43 9.28
CA SER A 175 2.76 20.14 10.50
C SER A 175 3.58 21.42 10.25
N ARG A 176 4.27 21.52 9.11
CA ARG A 176 5.09 22.71 8.79
C ARG A 176 4.24 23.88 8.27
N GLU A 177 3.18 23.61 7.53
CA GLU A 177 2.29 24.67 7.02
C GLU A 177 1.44 25.30 8.14
N LEU A 178 1.14 24.55 9.20
CA LEU A 178 0.42 25.07 10.37
C LEU A 178 1.28 26.02 11.22
N SER A 179 2.58 25.76 11.35
CA SER A 179 3.47 26.58 12.17
C SER A 179 3.81 27.94 11.54
N ASP A 180 3.80 28.04 10.21
CA ASP A 180 4.08 29.31 9.53
C ASP A 180 2.85 30.26 9.53
N SER A 181 1.64 29.73 9.73
CA SER A 181 0.40 30.52 9.68
C SER A 181 0.11 31.30 10.99
N GLU A 182 0.54 30.80 12.16
CA GLU A 182 0.31 31.48 13.45
C GLU A 182 1.21 32.71 13.69
N SER A 183 2.32 32.85 12.95
CA SER A 183 3.27 33.95 13.19
C SER A 183 2.88 35.30 12.57
N SER A 184 1.81 35.35 11.75
CA SER A 184 1.45 36.56 10.98
C SER A 184 0.37 37.45 11.61
N LEU A 185 -0.19 37.10 12.77
CA LEU A 185 -1.28 37.87 13.41
C LEU A 185 -0.85 38.72 14.62
N VAL A 186 0.45 38.88 14.86
CA VAL A 186 0.96 39.75 15.95
C VAL A 186 1.74 40.92 15.36
N SER A 187 1.04 41.81 14.67
CA SER A 187 1.54 43.16 14.35
C SER A 187 0.32 44.02 14.02
N ASP A 188 -0.09 44.85 15.00
CA ASP A 188 -0.77 46.14 14.85
C ASP A 188 -1.71 46.41 16.02
N SER A 189 -1.13 46.77 17.17
CA SER A 189 -1.82 47.61 18.15
C SER A 189 -0.77 48.48 18.82
N ALA A 190 -0.29 49.47 18.06
CA ALA A 190 0.51 50.57 18.58
C ALA A 190 -0.25 51.87 18.33
N GLY A 191 -0.71 52.48 19.43
CA GLY A 191 -0.75 53.93 19.57
C GLY A 191 -1.99 54.64 19.05
N SER A 192 -2.89 54.95 19.96
CA SER A 192 -3.59 56.24 19.96
C SER A 192 -4.05 56.57 21.39
N ASP A 193 -3.08 57.04 22.18
CA ASP A 193 -3.33 57.94 23.30
C ASP A 193 -3.29 59.36 22.74
N GLU A 194 -4.44 60.03 22.67
CA GLU A 194 -4.52 61.48 22.49
C GLU A 194 -5.41 62.07 23.59
N CYS A 195 -4.99 63.27 24.01
CA CYS A 195 -5.32 64.01 25.23
C CYS A 195 -6.78 64.45 25.39
#